data_AF-A0A2V6E1X1-F1
#
_entry.id   AF-A0A2V6E1X1-F1
#
_cell.length_a   1.000
_cell.length_b   1.000
_cell.length_c   1.000
_cell.angle_alpha   90.00
_cell.angle_beta   90.00
_cell.angle_gamma   90.00
#
_symmetry.space_group_name_H-M   'P 1'
#
loop_
_entity.id
_entity.type
_entity.pdbx_description
1 polymer ?
#
loop_
_entity_poly.entity_id
_entity_poly.type
_entity_poly.pdbx_seq_one_letter_code
_entity_poly.pdbx_strand_id
1 'polypeptide(L)'
;MAGDLNFSGNGLVNYNNTAKSLEIYGISPPDGTTQTFTLAGNSDFYGTVYAPGADLKLAGGGGSGEFVGSFTGKSAFLNGTTQIRYDEALAGSGRISSFKIAGWFEDVKKTGTFTGQLQF
;
A
#
# COMPACT_ATOMS: atom_id res chain seq x y z
N MET A 1 -9.81 -20.18 6.70
CA MET A 1 -8.64 -19.40 7.16
C MET A 1 -8.39 -18.33 6.11
N ALA A 2 -8.21 -17.06 6.52
CA ALA A 2 -8.14 -15.93 5.60
C ALA A 2 -6.76 -15.73 4.94
N GLY A 3 -5.70 -16.37 5.44
CA GLY A 3 -4.36 -16.30 4.83
C GLY A 3 -3.74 -14.91 4.98
N ASP A 4 -3.49 -14.50 6.22
CA ASP A 4 -2.89 -13.20 6.52
C ASP A 4 -1.40 -13.16 6.18
N LEU A 5 -0.90 -11.96 5.91
CA LEU A 5 0.51 -11.68 5.65
C LEU A 5 0.97 -10.61 6.62
N ASN A 6 2.05 -10.87 7.36
CA ASN A 6 2.56 -9.95 8.35
C ASN A 6 4.09 -9.87 8.26
N PHE A 7 4.57 -8.72 7.82
CA PHE A 7 5.97 -8.34 7.90
C PHE A 7 6.12 -7.25 8.95
N SER A 8 6.96 -7.50 9.96
CA SER A 8 7.34 -6.52 10.96
C SER A 8 8.87 -6.51 11.14
N GLY A 9 9.45 -5.32 11.38
CA GLY A 9 10.91 -5.14 11.50
C GLY A 9 11.64 -5.16 10.14
N ASN A 10 12.90 -5.61 10.11
CA ASN A 10 13.68 -5.79 8.86
C ASN A 10 13.37 -7.14 8.19
N GLY A 11 12.15 -7.64 8.34
CA GLY A 11 11.77 -9.01 7.93
C GLY A 11 11.65 -9.21 6.42
N LEU A 12 11.59 -8.12 5.66
CA LEU A 12 11.61 -8.15 4.20
C LEU A 12 12.46 -6.98 3.69
N VAL A 13 13.63 -7.31 3.16
CA VAL A 13 14.58 -6.36 2.58
C VAL A 13 14.78 -6.72 1.13
N ASN A 14 14.39 -5.83 0.23
CA ASN A 14 14.63 -5.99 -1.19
C ASN A 14 15.95 -5.27 -1.55
N TYR A 15 17.07 -6.00 -1.49
CA TYR A 15 18.44 -5.46 -1.63
C TYR A 15 18.76 -4.78 -2.97
N ASN A 16 17.94 -4.98 -3.99
CA ASN A 16 18.09 -4.29 -5.28
C ASN A 16 17.40 -2.91 -5.31
N ASN A 17 16.72 -2.52 -4.22
CA ASN A 17 15.97 -1.26 -4.08
C ASN A 17 15.05 -0.95 -5.27
N THR A 18 14.52 -1.98 -5.95
CA THR A 18 13.66 -1.82 -7.14
C THR A 18 12.34 -2.54 -6.90
N ALA A 19 11.21 -1.84 -7.00
CA ALA A 19 9.90 -2.40 -6.67
C ALA A 19 9.46 -3.54 -7.61
N LYS A 20 10.04 -3.64 -8.81
CA LYS A 20 9.76 -4.73 -9.78
C LYS A 20 10.21 -6.11 -9.30
N SER A 21 11.16 -6.18 -8.38
CA SER A 21 11.76 -7.47 -8.00
C SER A 21 10.95 -8.26 -6.97
N LEU A 22 9.87 -7.67 -6.44
CA LEU A 22 8.97 -8.32 -5.50
C LEU A 22 7.51 -8.03 -5.86
N GLU A 23 6.75 -9.09 -6.12
CA GLU A 23 5.31 -9.02 -6.36
C GLU A 23 4.59 -9.94 -5.37
N ILE A 24 3.67 -9.37 -4.58
CA ILE A 24 2.86 -10.08 -3.59
C ILE A 24 1.40 -10.10 -4.07
N TYR A 25 0.85 -11.30 -4.21
CA TYR A 25 -0.54 -11.50 -4.63
C TYR A 25 -1.37 -12.04 -3.47
N GLY A 26 -2.44 -11.32 -3.10
CA GLY A 26 -3.44 -11.79 -2.16
C GLY A 26 -4.61 -12.45 -2.87
N ILE A 27 -5.00 -13.63 -2.40
CA ILE A 27 -6.22 -14.31 -2.82
C ILE A 27 -7.35 -13.84 -1.91
N SER A 28 -8.45 -13.38 -2.51
CA SER A 28 -9.58 -12.85 -1.75
C SER A 28 -10.07 -13.89 -0.74
N PRO A 29 -10.26 -13.51 0.53
CA PRO A 29 -10.74 -14.43 1.55
C PRO A 29 -12.18 -14.89 1.25
N PRO A 30 -12.60 -16.07 1.75
CA PRO A 30 -14.01 -16.47 1.71
C PRO A 30 -14.93 -15.43 2.36
N ASP A 31 -16.18 -15.38 1.90
CA ASP A 31 -17.18 -14.46 2.42
C ASP A 31 -17.30 -14.53 3.95
N GLY A 32 -17.41 -13.36 4.58
CA GLY A 32 -17.48 -13.24 6.04
C GLY A 32 -16.14 -13.39 6.77
N THR A 33 -15.03 -13.58 6.05
CA THR A 33 -13.68 -13.61 6.65
C THR A 33 -12.85 -12.41 6.22
N THR A 34 -12.06 -11.86 7.15
CA THR A 34 -11.20 -10.71 6.91
C THR A 34 -9.77 -11.19 6.70
N GLN A 35 -9.13 -10.77 5.60
CA GLN A 35 -7.70 -10.97 5.34
C GLN A 35 -6.98 -9.65 5.57
N THR A 36 -5.91 -9.67 6.36
CA THR A 36 -5.11 -8.46 6.64
C THR A 36 -3.68 -8.65 6.19
N PHE A 37 -3.19 -7.70 5.38
CA PHE A 37 -1.80 -7.64 4.97
C PHE A 37 -1.12 -6.49 5.71
N THR A 38 -0.29 -6.84 6.69
CA THR A 38 0.45 -5.88 7.51
C THR A 38 1.88 -5.77 7.01
N LEU A 39 2.26 -4.55 6.62
CA LEU A 39 3.60 -4.15 6.29
C LEU A 39 4.02 -3.09 7.32
N ALA A 40 4.84 -3.50 8.28
CA ALA A 40 5.27 -2.65 9.39
C ALA A 40 6.79 -2.75 9.59
N GLY A 41 7.39 -1.69 10.13
CA GLY A 41 8.82 -1.68 10.44
C GLY A 41 9.49 -0.36 10.13
N ASN A 42 10.78 -0.30 10.45
CA ASN A 42 11.62 0.90 10.26
C ASN A 42 12.48 0.82 8.98
N SER A 43 12.33 -0.26 8.20
CA SER A 43 13.04 -0.46 6.93
C SER A 43 12.18 -0.08 5.74
N ASP A 44 12.83 0.33 4.68
CA ASP A 44 12.16 0.65 3.42
C ASP A 44 11.70 -0.63 2.73
N PHE A 45 10.46 -0.61 2.25
CA PHE A 45 9.86 -1.67 1.47
C PHE A 45 9.88 -1.28 -0.01
N TYR A 46 10.41 -2.16 -0.87
CA TYR A 46 10.33 -2.02 -2.32
C TYR A 46 9.61 -3.22 -2.92
N GLY A 47 8.40 -3.01 -3.45
CA GLY A 47 7.61 -4.11 -4.01
C GLY A 47 6.21 -3.69 -4.46
N THR A 48 5.49 -4.63 -5.06
CA THR A 48 4.08 -4.46 -5.40
C THR A 48 3.21 -5.41 -4.60
N VAL A 49 2.03 -4.94 -4.20
CA VAL A 49 1.02 -5.73 -3.49
C VAL A 49 -0.29 -5.62 -4.24
N TYR A 50 -0.83 -6.75 -4.68
CA TYR A 50 -2.14 -6.85 -5.31
C TYR A 50 -3.04 -7.80 -4.52
N ALA A 51 -3.87 -7.23 -3.63
CA ALA A 51 -4.77 -7.97 -2.74
C ALA A 51 -6.12 -7.26 -2.60
N PRO A 52 -6.96 -7.22 -3.67
CA PRO A 52 -8.19 -6.42 -3.70
C PRO A 52 -9.24 -6.84 -2.66
N GLY A 53 -9.15 -8.05 -2.09
CA GLY A 53 -10.03 -8.54 -1.03
C GLY A 53 -9.49 -8.35 0.39
N ALA A 54 -8.28 -7.82 0.55
CA ALA A 54 -7.59 -7.69 1.83
C ALA A 54 -7.58 -6.25 2.34
N ASP A 55 -7.55 -6.10 3.66
CA ASP A 55 -7.25 -4.83 4.30
C ASP A 55 -5.73 -4.66 4.41
N LEU A 56 -5.21 -3.57 3.86
CA LEU A 56 -3.79 -3.24 3.92
C LEU A 56 -3.50 -2.38 5.14
N LYS A 57 -2.51 -2.79 5.93
CA LYS A 57 -2.02 -2.02 7.08
C LYS A 57 -0.55 -1.65 6.86
N LEU A 58 -0.33 -0.38 6.53
CA LEU A 58 1.00 0.20 6.31
C LEU A 58 1.39 1.00 7.55
N ALA A 59 2.38 0.53 8.30
CA ALA A 59 2.80 1.14 9.56
C ALA A 59 4.32 1.37 9.58
N GLY A 60 4.74 2.53 9.06
CA GLY A 60 6.11 3.00 9.18
C GLY A 60 6.42 3.45 10.62
N GLY A 61 7.55 2.99 11.16
CA GLY A 61 8.00 3.30 12.52
C GLY A 61 9.28 4.14 12.56
N GLY A 62 9.29 5.20 13.39
CA GLY A 62 10.48 6.03 13.56
C GLY A 62 10.69 7.06 12.45
N GLY A 63 11.94 7.45 12.20
CA GLY A 63 12.34 8.41 11.14
C GLY A 63 12.62 7.76 9.78
N SER A 64 12.33 6.47 9.62
CA SER A 64 12.58 5.65 8.43
C SER A 64 11.44 4.64 8.24
N GLY A 65 11.25 4.10 7.03
CA GLY A 65 10.11 3.23 6.72
C GLY A 65 9.31 3.72 5.52
N GLU A 66 9.99 3.88 4.39
CA GLU A 66 9.36 4.27 3.14
C GLU A 66 8.77 3.05 2.41
N PHE A 67 7.56 3.19 1.88
CA PHE A 67 6.91 2.17 1.07
C PHE A 67 6.97 2.59 -0.40
N VAL A 68 7.83 1.94 -1.17
CA VAL A 68 8.09 2.24 -2.57
C VAL A 68 7.47 1.16 -3.46
N GLY A 69 6.53 1.56 -4.33
CA GLY A 69 5.91 0.67 -5.32
C GLY A 69 4.43 0.93 -5.54
N SER A 70 3.64 -0.14 -5.67
CA SER A 70 2.19 -0.06 -5.93
C SER A 70 1.42 -1.02 -5.03
N PHE A 71 0.35 -0.53 -4.43
CA PHE A 71 -0.44 -1.26 -3.44
C PHE A 71 -1.93 -1.19 -3.81
N THR A 72 -2.55 -2.36 -3.99
CA THR A 72 -3.99 -2.50 -4.25
C THR A 72 -4.62 -3.34 -3.16
N GLY A 73 -5.58 -2.76 -2.45
CA GLY A 73 -6.28 -3.35 -1.33
C GLY A 73 -7.77 -3.00 -1.32
N LYS A 74 -8.56 -3.72 -0.51
CA LYS A 74 -9.95 -3.36 -0.21
C LYS A 74 -10.01 -2.05 0.59
N SER A 75 -9.15 -1.93 1.58
CA SER A 75 -8.96 -0.73 2.39
C SER A 75 -7.47 -0.55 2.70
N ALA A 76 -7.07 0.68 3.04
CA ALA A 76 -5.72 0.99 3.46
C ALA A 76 -5.74 1.79 4.77
N PHE A 77 -5.03 1.30 5.77
CA PHE A 77 -4.80 1.99 7.03
C PHE A 77 -3.32 2.37 7.14
N LEU A 78 -3.04 3.67 7.17
CA LEU A 78 -1.70 4.23 7.32
C LEU A 78 -1.49 4.70 8.76
N ASN A 79 -0.41 4.27 9.40
CA ASN A 79 -0.09 4.64 10.78
C ASN A 79 1.39 5.04 10.93
N GLY A 80 1.67 6.03 11.79
CA GLY A 80 3.04 6.56 11.97
C GLY A 80 3.50 7.49 10.84
N THR A 81 4.81 7.70 10.73
CA THR A 81 5.43 8.51 9.65
C THR A 81 5.60 7.64 8.41
N THR A 82 4.48 7.34 7.76
CA THR A 82 4.45 6.48 6.58
C THR A 82 4.56 7.34 5.32
N GLN A 83 5.63 7.16 4.55
CA GLN A 83 5.79 7.75 3.23
C GLN A 83 5.53 6.69 2.17
N ILE A 84 4.66 6.98 1.20
CA ILE A 84 4.39 6.10 0.07
C ILE A 84 4.91 6.78 -1.18
N ARG A 85 5.80 6.12 -1.91
CA ARG A 85 6.27 6.57 -3.22
C ARG A 85 5.92 5.57 -4.29
N TYR A 86 5.49 6.08 -5.44
CA TYR A 86 5.36 5.27 -6.63
C TYR A 86 6.74 5.09 -7.28
N ASP A 87 7.08 3.85 -7.65
CA ASP A 87 8.30 3.55 -8.42
C ASP A 87 7.97 3.54 -9.92
N GLU A 88 8.56 4.47 -10.66
CA GLU A 88 8.37 4.59 -12.12
C GLU A 88 8.92 3.38 -12.89
N ALA A 89 9.79 2.55 -12.30
CA ALA A 89 10.23 1.29 -12.90
C ALA A 89 9.06 0.30 -13.12
N LEU A 90 7.91 0.53 -12.45
CA LEU A 90 6.66 -0.21 -12.64
C LEU A 90 5.85 0.27 -13.85
N ALA A 91 6.15 1.44 -14.42
CA ALA A 91 5.37 2.03 -15.52
C ALA A 91 5.36 1.19 -16.81
N GLY A 92 6.26 0.20 -16.94
CA GLY A 92 6.31 -0.74 -18.08
C GLY A 92 6.20 -2.22 -17.70
N SER A 93 5.90 -2.56 -16.44
CA SER A 93 5.98 -3.94 -15.93
C SER A 93 4.77 -4.28 -15.06
N GLY A 94 4.03 -5.35 -15.41
CA GLY A 94 2.88 -5.83 -14.63
C GLY A 94 1.62 -6.04 -15.48
N ARG A 95 0.60 -6.69 -14.91
CA ARG A 95 -0.68 -6.99 -15.61
C ARG A 95 -1.53 -5.74 -15.93
N ILE A 96 -1.23 -4.61 -15.29
CA ILE A 96 -1.93 -3.34 -15.48
C ILE A 96 -0.89 -2.32 -15.94
N SER A 97 -0.84 -2.07 -17.25
CA SER A 97 0.12 -1.16 -17.90
C SER A 97 -0.37 0.28 -18.03
N SER A 98 -1.57 0.58 -17.53
CA SER A 98 -2.19 1.90 -17.62
C SER A 98 -2.90 2.23 -16.31
N PHE A 99 -2.40 3.22 -15.60
CA PHE A 99 -3.08 3.86 -14.48
C PHE A 99 -3.55 5.25 -14.92
N LYS A 100 -4.77 5.61 -14.52
CA LYS A 100 -5.27 6.99 -14.59
C LYS A 100 -5.67 7.39 -13.17
N ILE A 101 -5.30 8.61 -12.77
CA ILE A 101 -5.74 9.17 -11.50
C ILE A 101 -7.26 9.35 -11.60
N ALA A 102 -8.02 8.54 -10.87
CA ALA A 102 -9.48 8.64 -10.81
C ALA A 102 -9.94 9.84 -9.96
N GLY A 103 -9.09 10.29 -9.05
CA GLY A 103 -9.28 11.47 -8.22
C GLY A 103 -8.05 11.72 -7.36
N TRP A 104 -7.84 12.98 -7.00
CA TRP A 104 -6.83 13.38 -6.03
C TRP A 104 -7.54 14.23 -4.98
N PHE A 105 -7.38 13.87 -3.71
CA PHE A 105 -7.74 14.74 -2.60
C PHE A 105 -6.51 14.87 -1.70
N GLU A 106 -6.17 16.11 -1.37
CA GLU A 106 -5.13 16.40 -0.39
C GLU A 106 -5.76 16.34 1.00
N ASP A 107 -5.30 15.43 1.86
CA ASP A 107 -5.64 15.50 3.29
C ASP A 107 -4.78 16.58 3.96
N VAL A 108 -5.15 17.84 3.75
CA VAL A 108 -4.61 18.93 4.55
C VAL A 108 -5.45 18.96 5.82
N LYS A 109 -4.87 18.61 6.97
CA LYS A 109 -5.46 18.92 8.28
C LYS A 109 -5.70 20.43 8.37
N LYS A 110 -6.85 20.89 7.90
CA LYS A 110 -7.32 22.25 8.05
C LYS A 110 -8.58 22.17 8.88
N THR A 111 -8.55 22.79 10.06
CA THR A 111 -9.74 22.89 10.92
C THR A 111 -10.78 23.73 10.19
N GLY A 112 -11.78 23.07 9.60
CA GLY A 112 -12.87 23.71 8.88
C GLY A 112 -13.72 22.70 8.11
N THR A 113 -15.04 22.83 8.20
CA THR A 113 -16.00 21.93 7.55
C THR A 113 -15.96 22.11 6.03
N PHE A 114 -15.70 21.03 5.29
CA PHE A 114 -15.68 21.05 3.83
C PHE A 114 -17.13 21.09 3.29
N THR A 115 -17.43 22.04 2.41
CA THR A 115 -18.78 22.26 1.82
C THR A 115 -18.78 22.14 0.29
N GLY A 116 -18.01 21.18 -0.25
CA GLY A 116 -18.01 20.89 -1.70
C GLY A 116 -18.78 19.60 -2.01
N GLN A 117 -19.81 19.67 -2.85
CA GLN A 117 -20.45 18.48 -3.42
C GLN A 117 -19.63 17.99 -4.62
N LEU A 118 -19.33 16.68 -4.64
CA LEU A 118 -18.74 16.00 -5.79
C LEU A 118 -19.83 15.83 -6.86
N GLN A 119 -19.63 16.45 -8.03
CA GLN A 119 -20.38 16.11 -9.24
C GLN A 119 -19.51 15.16 -10.07
N PHE A 120 -20.09 14.02 -10.43
CA PHE A 120 -19.51 13.01 -11.31
C PHE A 120 -19.66 13.42 -12.77
#